data_AF-A0A934LJ55-F1
#
_entry.id   AF-A0A934LJ55-F1
#
_cell.length_a   1.000
_cell.length_b   1.000
_cell.length_c   1.000
_cell.angle_alpha   90.00
_cell.angle_beta   90.00
_cell.angle_gamma   90.00
#
_symmetry.space_group_name_H-M   'P 1'
#
loop_
_entity.id
_entity.type
_entity.pdbx_description
1 polymer ?
#
loop_
_entity_poly.entity_id
_entity_poly.type
_entity_poly.pdbx_seq_one_letter_code
_entity_poly.pdbx_strand_id
1 'polypeptide(L)'
;MDEQEKSSPIWCLVANVSEEIFYGPGGKETRRGTKQFYAGAKVYCFPVLWGDGYERITVIGRHRSTHRYIKMIVHWKKLTNWRAELVYSPYVVSQIVHPVSKEPLLDGTEETKAEVEAYVTSMRLREEALKSKYTSSDNDSDG
;
A
#
# COMPACT_ATOMS: atom_id res chain seq x y z
N MET A 1 -5.15 -26.33 -18.96
CA MET A 1 -4.39 -26.53 -17.71
C MET A 1 -3.23 -25.58 -17.82
N ASP A 2 -3.34 -24.39 -17.24
CA ASP A 2 -2.28 -23.39 -17.34
C ASP A 2 -1.15 -23.78 -16.40
N GLU A 3 0.01 -24.01 -17.02
CA GLU A 3 1.29 -24.27 -16.37
C GLU A 3 1.64 -23.01 -15.57
N GLN A 4 1.41 -23.03 -14.25
CA GLN A 4 1.89 -21.98 -13.37
C GLN A 4 3.42 -22.01 -13.41
N GLU A 5 4.02 -21.14 -14.22
CA GLU A 5 5.42 -20.78 -14.09
C GLU A 5 5.69 -20.47 -12.61
N LYS A 6 6.63 -21.22 -12.05
CA LYS A 6 7.05 -21.13 -10.66
C LYS A 6 7.74 -19.77 -10.48
N SER A 7 6.96 -18.73 -10.21
CA SER A 7 7.50 -17.43 -9.86
C SER A 7 8.16 -17.53 -8.49
N SER A 8 9.45 -17.21 -8.39
CA SER A 8 10.13 -17.11 -7.10
C SER A 8 9.42 -16.10 -6.21
N PRO A 9 9.31 -16.36 -4.90
CA PRO A 9 8.70 -15.40 -3.99
C PRO A 9 9.55 -14.13 -3.93
N ILE A 10 8.87 -13.00 -3.73
CA ILE A 10 9.52 -11.68 -3.65
C ILE A 10 9.14 -10.99 -2.34
N TRP A 11 10.06 -10.23 -1.78
CA TRP A 11 9.70 -9.28 -0.74
C TRP A 11 8.92 -8.12 -1.35
N CYS A 12 7.80 -7.78 -0.73
CA CYS A 12 6.90 -6.73 -1.20
C CYS A 12 6.51 -5.82 -0.05
N LEU A 13 6.40 -4.52 -0.33
CA LEU A 13 5.76 -3.58 0.57
C LEU A 13 4.25 -3.87 0.56
N VAL A 14 3.71 -4.20 1.72
CA VAL A 14 2.29 -4.51 1.92
C VAL A 14 1.68 -3.49 2.86
N ALA A 15 0.44 -3.11 2.57
CA ALA A 15 -0.36 -2.25 3.43
C ALA A 15 -1.79 -2.76 3.53
N ASN A 16 -2.57 -2.13 4.39
CA ASN A 16 -4.01 -2.28 4.47
C ASN A 16 -4.69 -0.97 4.05
N VAL A 17 -5.86 -1.06 3.43
CA VAL A 17 -6.71 0.10 3.16
C VAL A 17 -7.23 0.64 4.50
N SER A 18 -7.04 1.93 4.76
CA SER A 18 -7.45 2.55 6.02
C SER A 18 -8.96 2.42 6.23
N GLU A 19 -9.36 2.13 7.46
CA GLU A 19 -10.77 2.14 7.87
C GLU A 19 -11.30 3.56 8.02
N GLU A 20 -10.42 4.50 8.34
CA GLU A 20 -10.74 5.90 8.54
C GLU A 20 -10.00 6.73 7.50
N ILE A 21 -10.75 7.29 6.56
CA ILE A 21 -10.22 8.25 5.60
C ILE A 21 -10.87 9.59 5.91
N PHE A 22 -10.06 10.54 6.35
CA PHE A 22 -10.49 11.92 6.64
C PHE A 22 -10.73 12.68 5.33
N TYR A 23 -11.95 13.18 5.16
CA TYR A 23 -12.43 13.99 4.04
C TYR A 23 -12.94 15.36 4.54
N GLY A 24 -12.96 16.36 3.65
CA GLY A 24 -13.50 17.71 3.92
C GLY A 24 -12.53 18.68 4.62
N PRO A 25 -12.85 20.00 4.65
CA PRO A 25 -12.08 20.98 5.41
C PRO A 25 -12.04 20.60 6.89
N GLY A 26 -10.84 20.47 7.47
CA GLY A 26 -10.66 20.06 8.86
C GLY A 26 -10.84 18.55 9.14
N GLY A 27 -11.01 17.70 8.11
CA GLY A 27 -11.07 16.24 8.31
C GLY A 27 -12.36 15.70 8.93
N LYS A 28 -13.42 16.50 9.01
CA LYS A 28 -14.68 16.17 9.71
C LYS A 28 -15.53 15.06 9.05
N GLU A 29 -15.26 14.67 7.80
CA GLU A 29 -15.95 13.57 7.16
C GLU A 29 -15.11 12.29 7.16
N THR A 30 -15.45 11.30 7.99
CA THR A 30 -14.78 9.99 7.95
C THR A 30 -15.53 9.05 7.01
N ARG A 31 -14.88 8.60 5.93
CA ARG A 31 -15.42 7.53 5.06
C ARG A 31 -14.69 6.22 5.32
N ARG A 32 -15.46 5.13 5.38
CA ARG A 32 -14.92 3.77 5.56
C ARG A 32 -14.45 3.16 4.25
N GLY A 33 -13.17 2.84 4.17
CA GLY A 33 -12.55 2.19 3.02
C GLY A 33 -12.62 3.03 1.73
N THR A 34 -12.41 2.38 0.59
CA THR A 34 -12.53 3.02 -0.73
C THR A 34 -13.72 2.46 -1.50
N LYS A 35 -14.09 3.10 -2.62
CA LYS A 35 -15.15 2.57 -3.50
C LYS A 35 -14.80 1.16 -4.02
N GLN A 36 -13.52 0.84 -4.12
CA GLN A 36 -13.01 -0.35 -4.79
C GLN A 36 -12.50 -1.43 -3.82
N PHE A 37 -12.03 -1.07 -2.63
CA PHE A 37 -11.49 -2.00 -1.63
C PHE A 37 -12.25 -1.89 -0.31
N TYR A 38 -12.42 -3.02 0.38
CA TYR A 38 -12.92 -3.03 1.75
C TYR A 38 -11.99 -2.25 2.69
N ALA A 39 -12.55 -1.66 3.74
CA ALA A 39 -11.77 -1.20 4.88
C ALA A 39 -10.95 -2.38 5.44
N GLY A 40 -9.68 -2.15 5.76
CA GLY A 40 -8.75 -3.19 6.19
C GLY A 40 -8.26 -4.12 5.08
N ALA A 41 -8.69 -3.96 3.82
CA ALA A 41 -8.27 -4.83 2.73
C ALA A 41 -6.75 -4.79 2.53
N LYS A 42 -6.12 -5.97 2.48
CA LYS A 42 -4.70 -6.10 2.18
C LYS A 42 -4.43 -5.71 0.73
N VAL A 43 -3.40 -4.89 0.53
CA VAL A 43 -2.91 -4.47 -0.78
C VAL A 43 -1.40 -4.67 -0.89
N TYR A 44 -0.95 -5.04 -2.08
CA TYR A 44 0.45 -5.20 -2.44
C TYR A 44 0.90 -3.98 -3.24
N CYS A 45 1.95 -3.32 -2.79
CA CYS A 45 2.40 -2.05 -3.35
C CYS A 45 3.51 -2.27 -4.37
N PHE A 46 3.42 -1.56 -5.49
CA PHE A 46 4.45 -1.55 -6.53
C PHE A 46 5.63 -0.69 -6.06
N PRO A 47 6.84 -0.89 -6.61
CA PRO A 47 7.96 0.03 -6.42
C PRO A 47 7.61 1.47 -6.82
N VAL A 48 8.45 2.43 -6.45
CA VAL A 48 8.27 3.83 -6.85
C VAL A 48 8.37 3.91 -8.37
N LEU A 49 7.26 4.22 -9.05
CA LEU A 49 7.23 4.24 -10.51
C LEU A 49 7.47 5.63 -11.12
N TRP A 50 7.26 6.73 -10.37
CA TRP A 50 7.11 8.07 -10.98
C TRP A 50 7.92 9.22 -10.36
N GLY A 51 8.89 8.96 -9.48
CA GLY A 51 9.69 10.04 -8.86
C GLY A 51 8.86 11.04 -8.05
N ASP A 52 7.59 10.74 -7.76
CA ASP A 52 6.62 11.57 -7.04
C ASP A 52 6.78 11.45 -5.51
N GLY A 53 7.92 10.94 -5.05
CA GLY A 53 8.15 10.66 -3.65
C GLY A 53 7.21 9.62 -3.03
N TYR A 54 6.58 8.77 -3.87
CA TYR A 54 5.64 7.73 -3.46
C TYR A 54 4.35 8.30 -2.87
N GLU A 55 3.92 9.47 -3.36
CA GLU A 55 2.65 10.08 -2.96
C GLU A 55 1.46 9.23 -3.45
N ARG A 56 1.55 8.76 -4.69
CA ARG A 56 0.55 7.91 -5.34
C ARG A 56 1.16 6.56 -5.67
N ILE A 57 0.57 5.53 -5.08
CA ILE A 57 1.13 4.19 -5.08
C ILE A 57 0.25 3.32 -5.97
N THR A 58 0.86 2.65 -6.93
CA THR A 58 0.17 1.58 -7.65
C THR A 58 0.09 0.36 -6.74
N VAL A 59 -1.13 -0.15 -6.51
CA VAL A 59 -1.39 -1.28 -5.64
C VAL A 59 -2.20 -2.35 -6.36
N ILE A 60 -2.02 -3.60 -5.92
CA ILE A 60 -2.91 -4.71 -6.24
C ILE A 60 -3.63 -5.17 -4.98
N GLY A 61 -4.96 -5.28 -5.07
CA GLY A 61 -5.79 -5.79 -3.98
C GLY A 61 -7.01 -6.51 -4.51
N ARG A 62 -7.73 -7.21 -3.63
CA ARG A 62 -9.01 -7.84 -3.99
C ARG A 62 -10.11 -6.79 -4.02
N HIS A 63 -10.75 -6.65 -5.17
CA HIS A 63 -11.90 -5.76 -5.35
C HIS A 63 -13.07 -6.19 -4.47
N ARG A 64 -13.73 -5.23 -3.83
CA ARG A 64 -14.75 -5.52 -2.81
C ARG A 64 -15.93 -6.33 -3.34
N SER A 65 -16.42 -6.03 -4.54
CA SER A 65 -17.66 -6.66 -5.05
C SER A 65 -17.37 -7.93 -5.83
N THR A 66 -16.31 -7.94 -6.63
CA THR A 66 -16.01 -9.05 -7.54
C THR A 66 -15.04 -10.06 -6.95
N HIS A 67 -14.39 -9.74 -5.83
CA HIS A 67 -13.37 -10.56 -5.17
C HIS A 67 -12.13 -10.88 -6.05
N ARG A 68 -12.08 -10.32 -7.26
CA ARG A 68 -10.95 -10.45 -8.19
C ARG A 68 -9.86 -9.44 -7.84
N TYR A 69 -8.62 -9.77 -8.16
CA TYR A 69 -7.54 -8.80 -8.07
C TYR A 69 -7.74 -7.67 -9.09
N ILE A 70 -7.53 -6.45 -8.63
CA ILE A 70 -7.50 -5.25 -9.47
C ILE A 70 -6.24 -4.45 -9.17
N LYS A 71 -5.73 -3.77 -10.18
CA LYS A 71 -4.63 -2.80 -10.07
C LYS A 71 -5.22 -1.40 -9.97
N MET A 72 -4.74 -0.60 -9.03
CA MET A 72 -5.24 0.76 -8.79
C MET A 72 -4.13 1.69 -8.30
N ILE A 73 -4.27 2.98 -8.60
CA ILE A 73 -3.43 4.01 -8.00
C ILE A 73 -4.17 4.55 -6.77
N VAL A 74 -3.50 4.52 -5.61
CA VAL A 74 -4.05 4.94 -4.32
C VAL A 74 -3.08 5.92 -3.66
N HIS A 75 -3.61 6.98 -3.04
CA HIS A 75 -2.80 7.92 -2.27
C HIS A 75 -2.35 7.28 -0.95
N TRP A 76 -1.08 7.43 -0.56
CA TRP A 76 -0.51 6.75 0.63
C TRP A 76 -1.31 6.98 1.92
N LYS A 77 -1.84 8.20 2.14
CA LYS A 77 -2.74 8.56 3.26
C LYS A 77 -3.98 7.67 3.42
N LYS A 78 -4.37 6.92 2.39
CA LYS A 78 -5.51 5.97 2.44
C LYS A 78 -5.08 4.56 2.82
N LEU A 79 -3.80 4.36 3.11
CA LEU A 79 -3.19 3.09 3.46
C LEU A 79 -2.56 3.19 4.85
N THR A 80 -2.54 2.07 5.57
CA THR A 80 -2.05 1.93 6.93
C THR A 80 -1.41 0.55 7.11
N ASN A 81 -0.82 0.29 8.28
CA ASN A 81 -0.26 -1.01 8.66
C ASN A 81 0.78 -1.51 7.65
N TRP A 82 1.71 -0.62 7.31
CA TRP A 82 2.84 -0.89 6.43
C TRP A 82 3.74 -1.98 6.99
N ARG A 83 4.09 -2.96 6.16
CA ARG A 83 4.98 -4.08 6.52
C ARG A 83 5.66 -4.67 5.28
N ALA A 84 6.81 -5.28 5.49
CA ALA A 84 7.45 -6.14 4.51
C ALA A 84 6.80 -7.52 4.59
N GLU A 85 6.45 -8.10 3.45
CA GLU A 85 5.92 -9.47 3.40
C GLU A 85 6.49 -10.23 2.21
N LEU A 86 6.85 -11.49 2.43
CA LEU A 86 7.31 -12.40 1.38
C LEU A 86 6.10 -12.97 0.63
N VAL A 87 5.96 -12.62 -0.64
CA VAL A 87 4.76 -12.90 -1.45
C VAL A 87 5.01 -14.08 -2.38
N TYR A 88 4.16 -15.11 -2.25
CA TYR A 88 4.24 -16.34 -3.01
C TYR A 88 3.22 -16.43 -4.16
N SER A 89 2.23 -15.54 -4.19
CA SER A 89 1.14 -15.62 -5.18
C SER A 89 1.67 -15.36 -6.58
N PRO A 90 1.64 -16.33 -7.51
CA PRO A 90 2.25 -16.14 -8.84
C PRO A 90 1.61 -15.01 -9.63
N TYR A 91 0.30 -14.83 -9.47
CA TYR A 91 -0.41 -13.70 -10.06
C TYR A 91 0.10 -12.36 -9.52
N VAL A 92 0.33 -12.23 -8.21
CA VAL A 92 0.81 -10.96 -7.65
C VAL A 92 2.27 -10.70 -8.06
N VAL A 93 3.12 -11.72 -7.99
CA VAL A 93 4.53 -11.63 -8.39
C VAL A 93 4.66 -11.22 -9.86
N SER A 94 3.98 -11.91 -10.78
CA SER A 94 4.01 -11.59 -12.21
C SER A 94 3.52 -10.17 -12.53
N GLN A 95 2.61 -9.62 -11.73
CA GLN A 95 2.13 -8.26 -11.93
C GLN A 95 3.11 -7.20 -11.43
N ILE A 96 3.86 -7.48 -10.37
CA ILE A 96 4.78 -6.55 -9.70
C ILE A 96 6.17 -6.57 -10.36
N VAL A 97 6.66 -7.75 -10.74
CA VAL A 97 7.98 -7.96 -11.38
C VAL A 97 7.95 -7.62 -12.89
N HIS A 98 6.85 -7.07 -13.40
CA HIS A 98 6.67 -6.83 -14.82
C HIS A 98 7.83 -5.97 -15.41
N PRO A 99 8.39 -6.35 -16.58
CA PRO A 99 9.68 -5.86 -17.13
C PRO A 99 9.82 -4.36 -17.40
N VAL A 100 8.79 -3.55 -17.15
CA VAL A 100 8.85 -2.09 -17.33
C VAL A 100 9.53 -1.42 -16.13
N SER A 101 9.53 -2.09 -14.97
CA SER A 101 10.25 -1.65 -13.78
C SER A 101 11.67 -2.22 -13.80
N LYS A 102 12.63 -1.52 -14.40
CA LYS A 102 14.07 -1.82 -14.30
C LYS A 102 14.62 -1.55 -12.88
N GLU A 103 13.87 -1.88 -11.83
CA GLU A 103 14.35 -1.76 -10.46
C GLU A 103 14.70 -3.16 -9.94
N PRO A 104 15.96 -3.40 -9.51
CA PRO A 104 16.46 -4.71 -9.11
C PRO A 104 15.94 -5.22 -7.75
N LEU A 105 14.99 -4.53 -7.12
CA LEU A 105 14.69 -4.64 -5.69
C LEU A 105 13.52 -5.58 -5.35
N LEU A 106 13.26 -6.62 -6.17
CA LEU A 106 12.09 -7.47 -6.00
C LEU A 106 12.46 -8.94 -6.20
N ASP A 107 13.29 -9.45 -5.29
CA ASP A 107 13.55 -10.87 -5.14
C ASP A 107 13.29 -11.34 -3.69
N GLY A 108 13.58 -12.62 -3.42
CA GLY A 108 13.36 -13.23 -2.10
C GLY A 108 14.54 -13.10 -1.14
N THR A 109 15.57 -12.31 -1.45
CA THR A 109 16.79 -12.20 -0.63
C THR A 109 16.56 -11.38 0.64
N GLU A 110 17.43 -11.56 1.64
CA GLU A 110 17.41 -10.73 2.86
C GLU A 110 17.89 -9.29 2.59
N GLU A 111 18.69 -9.05 1.54
CA GLU A 111 19.07 -7.70 1.12
C GLU A 111 17.84 -6.92 0.65
N THR A 112 17.06 -7.50 -0.26
CA THR A 112 15.80 -6.90 -0.71
C THR A 112 14.82 -6.69 0.44
N LYS A 113 14.75 -7.64 1.39
CA LYS A 113 13.93 -7.46 2.59
C LYS A 113 14.31 -6.20 3.37
N ALA A 114 15.60 -5.98 3.61
CA ALA A 114 16.09 -4.81 4.36
C ALA A 114 15.71 -3.50 3.67
N GLU A 115 15.76 -3.47 2.33
CA GLU A 115 15.32 -2.31 1.55
C GLU A 115 13.81 -2.08 1.65
N VAL A 116 13.01 -3.13 1.51
CA VAL A 116 11.55 -3.04 1.72
C VAL A 116 11.25 -2.57 3.16
N GLU A 117 11.99 -3.04 4.16
CA GLU A 117 11.86 -2.60 5.55
C GLU A 117 12.25 -1.12 5.75
N ALA A 118 13.23 -0.61 5.01
CA ALA A 118 13.54 0.82 5.00
C ALA A 118 12.35 1.64 4.46
N TYR A 119 11.69 1.17 3.39
CA TYR A 119 10.46 1.77 2.91
C TYR A 119 9.33 1.71 3.94
N VAL A 120 9.14 0.56 4.60
CA VAL A 120 8.16 0.41 5.69
C VAL A 120 8.39 1.46 6.77
N THR A 121 9.63 1.62 7.21
CA THR A 121 10.01 2.60 8.24
C THR A 121 9.65 4.01 7.80
N SER A 122 9.99 4.38 6.56
CA SER A 122 9.65 5.70 6.02
C SER A 122 8.14 5.97 5.96
N MET A 123 7.35 4.95 5.60
CA MET A 123 5.88 5.08 5.50
C MET A 123 5.22 5.15 6.87
N ARG A 124 5.74 4.42 7.87
CA ARG A 124 5.26 4.50 9.26
C ARG A 124 5.49 5.88 9.85
N LEU A 125 6.67 6.47 9.66
CA LEU A 125 6.95 7.84 10.11
C LEU A 125 5.99 8.87 9.47
N ARG A 126 5.69 8.71 8.17
CA ARG A 126 4.71 9.56 7.48
C ARG A 126 3.30 9.36 8.04
N GLU A 127 2.89 8.13 8.31
CA GLU A 127 1.60 7.80 8.91
C GLU A 127 1.45 8.40 10.31
N GLU A 128 2.47 8.30 11.15
CA GLU A 128 2.50 8.89 12.50
C GLU A 128 2.42 10.42 12.44
N ALA A 129 3.18 11.06 11.55
CA ALA A 129 3.10 12.50 11.34
C ALA A 129 1.71 12.95 10.85
N LEU A 130 1.06 12.14 9.99
CA LEU A 130 -0.31 12.41 9.56
C LEU A 130 -1.29 12.31 10.73
N LYS A 131 -1.21 11.25 11.53
CA LYS A 131 -2.07 11.04 12.69
C LYS A 131 -1.92 12.18 13.69
N SER A 132 -0.69 12.55 14.03
CA SER A 132 -0.37 13.67 14.92
C SER A 132 -0.99 14.99 14.45
N LYS A 133 -0.99 15.25 13.13
CA LYS A 133 -1.59 16.46 12.55
C LYS A 133 -3.12 16.54 12.75
N TYR A 134 -3.82 15.40 12.72
CA TYR A 134 -5.28 15.36 12.90
C TYR A 134 -5.70 15.27 14.38
N THR A 135 -4.91 14.63 15.24
CA THR A 135 -5.21 14.58 16.68
C THR A 135 -5.07 15.95 17.36
N SER A 136 -4.23 16.84 16.83
CA SER A 136 -4.06 18.20 17.39
C SER A 136 -5.14 19.19 16.93
N SER A 137 -5.92 18.88 15.90
CA SER A 137 -7.00 19.76 15.42
C SER A 137 -8.34 19.61 16.15
N ASP A 138 -8.48 18.57 16.97
CA ASP A 138 -9.73 18.30 17.72
C ASP A 138 -9.81 19.06 19.06
N ASN A 139 -8.75 19.78 19.47
CA ASN A 139 -8.72 20.52 20.74
C ASN A 139 -9.12 22.01 20.65
N ASP A 140 -9.40 22.56 19.46
CA ASP A 140 -9.71 23.99 19.27
C ASP A 140 -11.21 24.22 18.95
N SER A 141 -12.13 23.46 19.53
CA SER A 141 -13.58 23.63 19.32
C SER A 141 -14.40 23.55 20.61
N ASP A 142 -13.96 24.24 21.65
CA ASP A 142 -14.86 24.73 22.71
C ASP A 142 -14.27 26.00 23.34
N GLY A 143 -14.80 27.16 22.97
CA GLY A 143 -14.40 28.49 23.42
C GLY A 143 -15.35 29.57 22.92
#